data_AF-A0A453G8A1-F1
#
_entry.id   AF-A0A453G8A1-F1
#
_cell.length_a   1.000
_cell.length_b   1.000
_cell.length_c   1.000
_cell.angle_alpha   90.00
_cell.angle_beta   90.00
_cell.angle_gamma   90.00
#
_symmetry.space_group_name_H-M   'P 1'
#
loop_
_entity.id
_entity.type
_entity.pdbx_description
1 polymer ?
#
loop_
_entity_poly.entity_id
_entity_poly.type
_entity_poly.pdbx_seq_one_letter_code
_entity_poly.pdbx_strand_id
1 'polypeptide(L)' 'QDFGSRQFVRALPQCQHIFHVRCIDDWLQRNASCPLCRGGVHIDHLCL' A
#
# COMPACT_ATOMS: atom_id res chain seq x y z
N GLN A 1 -23.36 -3.58 -17.02
CA GLN A 1 -22.52 -2.40 -16.75
C GLN A 1 -21.09 -2.89 -16.52
N ASP A 2 -20.18 -2.35 -17.32
CA ASP A 2 -18.72 -2.23 -17.16
C ASP A 2 -17.83 -3.46 -16.82
N PHE A 3 -17.08 -3.91 -17.84
CA PHE A 3 -15.82 -4.63 -17.67
C PHE A 3 -14.77 -3.69 -17.07
N GLY A 4 -14.20 -3.98 -15.89
CA GLY A 4 -12.96 -3.26 -15.51
C GLY A 4 -12.46 -3.27 -14.07
N SER A 5 -13.21 -3.77 -13.08
CA SER A 5 -12.74 -3.68 -11.70
C SER A 5 -11.89 -4.89 -11.29
N ARG A 6 -10.71 -5.07 -11.93
CA ARG A 6 -9.61 -5.78 -11.27
C ARG A 6 -9.19 -4.90 -10.11
N GLN A 7 -9.83 -5.06 -8.96
CA GLN A 7 -9.48 -4.35 -7.74
C GLN A 7 -8.09 -4.85 -7.32
N PHE A 8 -7.05 -4.20 -7.84
CA PHE A 8 -5.68 -4.52 -7.49
C PHE A 8 -5.52 -4.25 -6.00
N VAL A 9 -5.16 -5.28 -5.26
CA VAL A 9 -4.83 -5.19 -3.84
C VAL A 9 -3.34 -5.43 -3.67
N ARG A 10 -2.72 -4.74 -2.72
CA ARG A 10 -1.32 -4.90 -2.38
C ARG A 10 -1.19 -5.13 -0.88
N ALA A 11 -0.36 -6.11 -0.53
CA ALA A 11 0.06 -6.33 0.85
C ALA A 11 1.31 -5.48 1.15
N LEU A 12 1.33 -4.83 2.31
CA LEU A 12 2.53 -4.17 2.80
C LEU A 12 3.54 -5.23 3.29
N PRO A 13 4.81 -5.19 2.86
CA PRO A 13 5.77 -6.26 3.18
C PRO A 13 6.04 -6.41 4.68
N GLN A 14 6.04 -5.32 5.45
CA GLN A 14 6.38 -5.36 6.88
C GLN A 14 5.28 -5.87 7.83
N CYS A 15 4.03 -5.81 7.41
CA CYS A 15 2.88 -6.11 8.28
C CYS A 15 1.83 -6.98 7.60
N GLN A 16 2.04 -7.29 6.31
CA GLN A 16 1.19 -8.13 5.47
C GLN A 16 -0.27 -7.67 5.36
N HIS A 17 -0.59 -6.46 5.82
CA HIS A 17 -1.91 -5.89 5.65
C HIS A 17 -2.18 -5.56 4.19
N ILE A 18 -3.36 -5.99 3.72
CA ILE A 18 -3.80 -5.89 2.34
C ILE A 18 -4.72 -4.68 2.18
N PHE A 19 -4.41 -3.84 1.21
CA PHE A 19 -5.20 -2.67 0.88
C PHE A 19 -5.41 -2.59 -0.63
N HIS A 20 -6.47 -1.91 -1.08
CA HIS A 20 -6.61 -1.56 -2.49
C HIS A 20 -5.44 -0.67 -2.90
N VAL A 21 -4.82 -0.98 -4.04
CA VAL A 21 -3.67 -0.25 -4.60
C VAL A 21 -3.96 1.24 -4.67
N ARG A 22 -5.14 1.66 -5.17
CA ARG A 22 -5.49 3.09 -5.23
C ARG A 22 -5.52 3.73 -3.84
N CYS A 23 -6.23 3.11 -2.89
CA CYS A 23 -6.38 3.65 -1.55
C CYS A 23 -5.05 3.72 -0.79
N ILE A 24 -4.20 2.70 -0.93
CA ILE A 24 -2.89 2.67 -0.27
C ILE A 24 -1.91 3.62 -0.97
N ASP A 25 -1.95 3.75 -2.29
CA ASP A 25 -1.08 4.70 -3.02
C ASP A 25 -1.42 6.16 -2.64
N ASP A 26 -2.71 6.55 -2.62
CA ASP A 26 -3.16 7.87 -2.16
C ASP A 26 -2.75 8.13 -0.70
N TRP A 27 -2.86 7.11 0.16
CA TRP A 27 -2.44 7.19 1.55
C TRP A 27 -0.92 7.36 1.66
N LEU A 28 -0.14 6.57 0.93
CA LEU A 28 1.32 6.58 0.95
C LEU A 28 1.92 7.90 0.45
N GLN A 29 1.24 8.60 -0.46
CA GLN A 29 1.62 9.96 -0.87
C GLN A 29 1.60 10.97 0.29
N ARG A 30 0.75 10.75 1.29
CA ARG A 30 0.55 11.66 2.44
C ARG A 30 1.20 11.12 3.72
N ASN A 31 1.20 9.81 3.88
CA ASN A 31 1.58 9.08 5.08
C ASN A 31 2.33 7.80 4.68
N ALA A 32 3.66 7.80 4.78
CA ALA A 32 4.50 6.64 4.52
C ALA A 32 4.42 5.57 5.64
N SER A 33 3.21 5.23 6.08
CA SER A 33 2.98 4.25 7.15
C SER A 33 1.71 3.43 6.92
N CYS A 34 1.64 2.25 7.52
CA CYS A 34 0.45 1.42 7.48
C CYS A 34 -0.71 2.07 8.25
N PRO A 35 -1.92 2.21 7.67
CA PRO A 35 -3.06 2.81 8.36
C PRO A 35 -3.59 1.95 9.53
N LEU A 36 -3.29 0.65 9.56
CA LEU A 36 -3.76 -0.26 10.61
C LEU A 36 -2.80 -0.34 11.81
N CYS A 37 -1.53 -0.66 11.56
CA CYS A 37 -0.55 -0.87 12.63
C CYS A 37 0.46 0.27 12.80
N ARG A 38 0.39 1.31 11.96
CA ARG A 38 1.36 2.42 11.91
C ARG A 38 2.82 2.01 11.67
N GLY A 39 3.08 0.76 11.27
CA GLY A 39 4.40 0.34 10.82
C GLY A 39 4.81 1.16 9.60
N GLY A 40 6.00 1.76 9.61
CA GLY A 40 6.49 2.62 8.52
C GLY A 40 6.79 1.80 7.27
N VAL A 41 6.31 2.24 6.10
CA VAL A 41 6.51 1.55 4.82
C VAL A 41 7.86 1.89 4.22
N HIS A 42 8.92 1.34 4.81
CA HIS A 42 10.25 1.48 4.26
C HIS A 42 10.31 0.67 2.96
N ILE A 43 10.07 1.36 1.84
CA ILE A 43 10.53 0.87 0.55
C ILE A 43 12.05 1.00 0.65
N ASP A 44 12.70 -0.13 0.84
CA ASP A 44 14.15 -0.24 0.80
C ASP A 44 14.61 0.09 -0.63
N HIS A 45 14.62 1.38 -0.96
CA HIS A 45 15.48 1.94 -1.98
C HIS A 45 16.75 2.45 -1.28
N LEU A 46 17.37 1.54 -0.53
CA LEU A 46 18.70 1.69 0.05
C LEU A 46 19.46 0.38 -0.18
N CYS A 47 19.46 -0.09 -1.43
CA CYS A 47 20.55 -0.91 -1.93
C CYS A 47 21.29 -0.09 -3.01
N LEU A 48 22.28 0.69 -2.53
CA LEU A 48 23.39 1.37 -3.21
C LEU A 48 23.06 2.46 -4.26
#